data_AF-A0BUE4-F1
#
_entry.id   AF-A0BUE4-F1
#
_cell.length_a   1.000
_cell.length_b   1.000
_cell.length_c   1.000
_cell.angle_alpha   90.00
_cell.angle_beta   90.00
_cell.angle_gamma   90.00
#
_symmetry.space_group_name_H-M   'P 1'
#
loop_
_entity.id
_entity.type
_entity.pdbx_description
1 polymer ?
#
loop_
_entity_poly.entity_id
_entity_poly.type
_entity_poly.pdbx_seq_one_letter_code
_entity_poly.pdbx_strand_id
1 'polypeptide(L)'
;MKGAHKQFAKTMETSLGENRVKQQQRSLQEGHQEIIKNLMSTIIGKPTIVEAQRVLRVLDQLIQNLEYCLYLDTEFIGRFQTGKFLKDAKQPLTEETMKLLQSQAEIEQKYRPYANLDTALNQGEEIDETKKMESERLENLLQENSKNLLRRLQHCPKDYDIIKGMKTNINTEMSDLLHCVKCIKIVMLKKLSTAQEEQNSHVKQLEDLKSKIAGQEKTKSQLEQELQKIRQERAANMNKMKEEIEKLKQSIAEVKANKQKRQDQLAKEIQTKYEALEKDHKTKEDKLAAELQAQRARFIKMKDENTQEEATLKRRKQVQDQSLSEAIQIYDQMMEEYMKNLTDLQSECASIEKQLKDRQEYFKAVDSEMGRERQLEEEFRRLKELHQIELEKKSEAAKHIQAFLQQVKKPSKKPKKAAKK
;
A
#
# COMPACT_ATOMS: atom_id res chain seq x y z
N MET A 1 -19.41 9.97 -35.75
CA MET A 1 -20.80 9.47 -35.66
C MET A 1 -21.49 9.28 -37.02
N LYS A 2 -21.28 10.13 -38.05
CA LYS A 2 -21.95 9.98 -39.37
C LYS A 2 -21.47 8.80 -40.25
N GLY A 3 -20.30 8.23 -39.98
CA GLY A 3 -19.77 7.08 -40.73
C GLY A 3 -20.40 5.73 -40.38
N ALA A 4 -20.81 5.53 -39.12
CA ALA A 4 -21.37 4.25 -38.65
C ALA A 4 -22.80 4.01 -39.18
N HIS A 5 -23.60 5.07 -39.34
CA HIS A 5 -24.96 4.95 -39.91
C HIS A 5 -24.95 4.57 -41.40
N LYS A 6 -23.95 5.01 -42.17
CA LYS A 6 -23.87 4.72 -43.61
C LYS A 6 -23.45 3.27 -43.89
N GLN A 7 -22.64 2.68 -43.01
CA GLN A 7 -22.32 1.24 -43.09
C GLN A 7 -23.52 0.38 -42.67
N PHE A 8 -24.23 0.73 -41.60
CA PHE A 8 -25.42 -0.03 -41.18
C PHE A 8 -26.54 -0.05 -42.22
N ALA A 9 -26.82 1.08 -42.89
CA ALA A 9 -27.82 1.16 -43.94
C ALA A 9 -27.46 0.29 -45.16
N LYS A 10 -26.18 0.31 -45.57
CA LYS A 10 -25.70 -0.47 -46.72
C LYS A 10 -25.71 -1.98 -46.44
N THR A 11 -25.46 -2.41 -45.20
CA THR A 11 -25.55 -3.83 -44.82
C THR A 11 -27.00 -4.32 -44.70
N MET A 12 -27.94 -3.45 -44.30
CA MET A 12 -29.36 -3.82 -44.27
C MET A 12 -29.96 -3.96 -45.67
N GLU A 13 -29.64 -3.06 -46.61
CA GLU A 13 -30.13 -3.14 -47.99
C GLU A 13 -29.60 -4.38 -48.74
N THR A 14 -28.33 -4.77 -48.55
CA THR A 14 -27.81 -6.03 -49.11
C THR A 14 -28.45 -7.26 -48.47
N SER A 15 -28.69 -7.27 -47.15
CA SER A 15 -29.33 -8.42 -46.50
C SER A 15 -30.81 -8.61 -46.91
N LEU A 16 -31.51 -7.51 -47.18
CA LEU A 16 -32.90 -7.53 -47.64
C LEU A 16 -33.02 -7.93 -49.11
N GLY A 17 -32.09 -7.48 -49.96
CA GLY A 17 -31.99 -7.91 -51.36
C GLY A 17 -31.69 -9.39 -51.51
N GLU A 18 -30.71 -9.91 -50.74
CA GLU A 18 -30.39 -11.34 -50.73
C GLU A 18 -31.54 -12.21 -50.20
N ASN A 19 -32.27 -11.74 -49.19
CA ASN A 19 -33.43 -12.45 -48.69
C ASN A 19 -34.57 -12.48 -49.70
N ARG A 20 -34.83 -11.39 -50.44
CA ARG A 20 -35.84 -11.38 -51.51
C ARG A 20 -35.49 -12.33 -52.67
N VAL A 21 -34.23 -12.34 -53.10
CA VAL A 21 -33.77 -13.26 -54.16
C VAL A 21 -33.81 -14.72 -53.69
N LYS A 22 -33.40 -15.01 -52.44
CA LYS A 22 -33.52 -16.34 -51.84
C LYS A 22 -34.97 -16.77 -51.67
N GLN A 23 -35.88 -15.84 -51.38
CA GLN A 23 -37.31 -16.11 -51.21
C GLN A 23 -38.03 -16.33 -52.56
N GLN A 24 -37.66 -15.60 -53.62
CA GLN A 24 -38.13 -15.86 -54.99
C GLN A 24 -37.55 -17.17 -55.57
N GLN A 25 -36.28 -17.47 -55.30
CA GLN A 25 -35.70 -18.77 -55.68
C GLN A 25 -36.34 -19.93 -54.92
N ARG A 26 -36.68 -19.74 -53.63
CA ARG A 26 -37.46 -20.72 -52.86
C ARG A 26 -38.87 -20.89 -53.41
N SER A 27 -39.59 -19.83 -53.79
CA SER A 27 -40.93 -19.96 -54.35
C SER A 27 -40.94 -20.62 -55.73
N LEU A 28 -39.92 -20.37 -56.57
CA LEU A 28 -39.72 -21.09 -57.83
C LEU A 28 -39.36 -22.55 -57.59
N GLN A 29 -38.49 -22.85 -56.62
CA GLN A 29 -38.16 -24.23 -56.26
C GLN A 29 -39.35 -24.98 -55.64
N GLU A 30 -40.16 -24.32 -54.81
CA GLU A 30 -41.39 -24.85 -54.24
C GLU A 30 -42.44 -25.10 -55.33
N GLY A 31 -42.61 -24.16 -56.27
CA GLY A 31 -43.49 -24.35 -57.44
C GLY A 31 -43.01 -25.48 -58.36
N HIS A 32 -41.70 -25.61 -58.59
CA HIS A 32 -41.13 -26.73 -59.35
C HIS A 32 -41.28 -28.05 -58.59
N GLN A 33 -41.11 -28.07 -57.26
CA GLN A 33 -41.33 -29.25 -56.43
C GLN A 33 -42.81 -29.64 -56.40
N GLU A 34 -43.73 -28.67 -56.42
CA GLU A 34 -45.17 -28.91 -56.47
C GLU A 34 -45.61 -29.43 -57.85
N ILE A 35 -45.07 -28.89 -58.95
CA ILE A 35 -45.27 -29.44 -60.31
C ILE A 35 -44.71 -30.86 -60.41
N ILE A 36 -43.52 -31.13 -59.86
CA ILE A 36 -42.92 -32.47 -59.82
C ILE A 36 -43.78 -33.41 -58.95
N LYS A 37 -44.24 -32.95 -57.78
CA LYS A 37 -45.10 -33.72 -56.88
C LYS A 37 -46.45 -34.03 -57.54
N ASN A 38 -47.03 -33.06 -58.24
CA ASN A 38 -48.26 -33.22 -59.00
C ASN A 38 -48.05 -34.21 -60.16
N LEU A 39 -47.00 -34.05 -60.97
CA LEU A 39 -46.61 -35.02 -62.01
C LEU A 39 -46.33 -36.42 -61.46
N MET A 40 -45.69 -36.54 -60.29
CA MET A 40 -45.48 -37.81 -59.61
C MET A 40 -46.79 -38.41 -59.09
N SER A 41 -47.74 -37.58 -58.66
CA SER A 41 -49.07 -38.00 -58.21
C SER A 41 -50.05 -38.30 -59.36
N THR A 42 -49.86 -37.75 -60.56
CA THR A 42 -50.64 -38.14 -61.74
C THR A 42 -50.12 -39.46 -62.34
N ILE A 43 -48.88 -39.84 -62.03
CA ILE A 43 -48.25 -41.12 -62.42
C ILE A 43 -48.30 -42.07 -61.21
N ILE A 44 -49.50 -42.30 -60.65
CA ILE A 44 -49.73 -43.32 -59.61
C ILE A 44 -49.83 -44.68 -60.31
N GLY A 45 -48.71 -45.41 -60.31
CA GLY A 45 -48.59 -46.75 -60.86
C GLY A 45 -47.46 -46.86 -61.86
N LYS A 46 -46.86 -48.06 -61.97
CA LYS A 46 -46.02 -48.36 -63.13
C LYS A 46 -46.94 -48.34 -64.36
N PRO A 47 -46.74 -47.42 -65.32
CA PRO A 47 -47.52 -47.44 -66.54
C PRO A 47 -47.35 -48.82 -67.17
N THR A 48 -48.44 -49.37 -67.68
CA THR A 48 -48.35 -50.64 -68.40
C THR A 48 -47.33 -50.49 -69.54
N ILE A 49 -46.68 -51.57 -69.94
CA ILE A 49 -45.64 -51.53 -70.99
C ILE A 49 -46.17 -50.81 -72.25
N VAL A 50 -47.45 -50.98 -72.57
CA VAL A 50 -48.11 -50.33 -73.71
C VAL A 50 -48.28 -48.81 -73.50
N GLU A 51 -48.72 -48.37 -72.33
CA GLU A 51 -48.84 -46.93 -72.00
C GLU A 51 -47.47 -46.27 -71.99
N ALA A 52 -46.48 -46.93 -71.39
CA ALA A 52 -45.10 -46.49 -71.37
C ALA A 52 -44.52 -46.30 -72.77
N GLN A 53 -44.71 -47.28 -73.65
CA GLN A 53 -44.30 -47.20 -75.06
C GLN A 53 -45.03 -46.08 -75.80
N ARG A 54 -46.34 -45.87 -75.55
CA ARG A 54 -47.10 -44.76 -76.16
C ARG A 54 -46.55 -43.41 -75.71
N VAL A 55 -46.33 -43.22 -74.41
CA VAL A 55 -45.77 -41.98 -73.85
C VAL A 55 -44.38 -41.72 -74.41
N LEU A 56 -43.51 -42.74 -74.48
CA LEU A 56 -42.17 -42.58 -75.07
C LEU A 56 -42.24 -42.21 -76.55
N ARG A 57 -43.12 -42.81 -77.34
CA ARG A 57 -43.32 -42.43 -78.75
C ARG A 57 -43.78 -40.98 -78.90
N VAL A 58 -44.70 -40.52 -78.04
CA VAL A 58 -45.14 -39.12 -78.04
C VAL A 58 -44.00 -38.18 -77.66
N LEU A 59 -43.22 -38.53 -76.63
CA LEU A 59 -42.05 -37.74 -76.23
C LEU A 59 -40.98 -37.70 -77.32
N ASP A 60 -40.73 -38.81 -78.02
CA ASP A 60 -39.77 -38.88 -79.12
C ASP A 60 -40.20 -38.01 -80.30
N GLN A 61 -41.49 -38.07 -80.68
CA GLN A 61 -42.03 -37.21 -81.72
C GLN A 61 -42.01 -35.73 -81.30
N LEU A 62 -42.29 -35.42 -80.04
CA LEU A 62 -42.22 -34.06 -79.51
C LEU A 62 -40.78 -33.53 -79.50
N ILE A 63 -39.81 -34.33 -79.05
CA ILE A 63 -38.38 -33.99 -79.09
C ILE A 63 -37.98 -33.67 -80.54
N GLN A 64 -38.36 -34.52 -81.49
CA GLN A 64 -38.04 -34.33 -82.90
C GLN A 64 -38.67 -33.04 -83.46
N ASN A 65 -39.95 -32.78 -83.15
CA ASN A 65 -40.63 -31.56 -83.58
C ASN A 65 -39.99 -30.30 -82.98
N LEU A 66 -39.66 -30.33 -81.68
CA LEU A 66 -38.99 -29.23 -81.01
C LEU A 66 -37.59 -28.99 -81.60
N GLU A 67 -36.85 -30.04 -81.95
CA GLU A 67 -35.57 -29.93 -82.64
C GLU A 67 -35.68 -29.22 -83.98
N TYR A 68 -36.74 -29.49 -84.76
CA TYR A 68 -37.02 -28.73 -85.98
C TYR A 68 -37.39 -27.27 -85.67
N CYS A 69 -38.26 -27.03 -84.70
CA CYS A 69 -38.70 -25.68 -84.30
C CYS A 69 -37.56 -24.81 -83.76
N LEU A 70 -36.50 -25.38 -83.16
CA LEU A 70 -35.33 -24.62 -82.71
C LEU A 70 -34.73 -23.73 -83.81
N TYR A 71 -34.81 -24.20 -85.06
CA TYR A 71 -34.23 -23.51 -86.21
C TYR A 71 -35.26 -22.74 -87.05
N LEU A 72 -36.53 -22.74 -86.66
CA LEU A 72 -37.61 -22.06 -87.37
C LEU A 72 -38.21 -20.96 -86.48
N ASP A 73 -37.43 -19.91 -86.19
CA ASP A 73 -38.00 -18.73 -85.53
C ASP A 73 -38.52 -17.72 -86.54
N THR A 74 -39.38 -16.81 -86.08
CA THR A 74 -40.02 -15.77 -86.89
C THR A 74 -38.98 -14.91 -87.62
N GLU A 75 -37.82 -14.65 -87.01
CA GLU A 75 -36.74 -13.90 -87.66
C GLU A 75 -36.11 -14.66 -88.83
N PHE A 76 -35.89 -15.96 -88.70
CA PHE A 76 -35.35 -16.81 -89.75
C PHE A 76 -36.37 -17.00 -90.88
N ILE A 77 -37.62 -17.33 -90.53
CA ILE A 77 -38.71 -17.53 -91.49
C ILE A 77 -38.95 -16.27 -92.32
N GLY A 78 -38.96 -15.08 -91.68
CA GLY A 78 -39.15 -13.81 -92.38
C GLY A 78 -38.14 -13.53 -93.51
N ARG A 79 -36.96 -14.16 -93.49
CA ARG A 79 -35.95 -13.99 -94.55
C ARG A 79 -36.39 -14.58 -95.89
N PHE A 80 -37.29 -15.55 -95.88
CA PHE A 80 -37.78 -16.22 -97.09
C PHE A 80 -38.79 -15.39 -97.88
N GLN A 81 -39.32 -14.32 -97.29
CA GLN A 81 -40.30 -13.44 -97.92
C GLN A 81 -39.74 -12.67 -99.13
N THR A 82 -38.50 -12.19 -99.04
CA THR A 82 -37.95 -11.26 -100.06
C THR A 82 -37.24 -11.96 -101.22
N GLY A 83 -37.16 -13.30 -101.20
CA GLY A 83 -36.43 -14.10 -102.19
C GLY A 83 -34.91 -13.88 -102.26
N LYS A 84 -34.39 -12.84 -101.59
CA LYS A 84 -32.97 -12.46 -101.62
C LYS A 84 -32.07 -13.46 -100.89
N PHE A 85 -32.57 -14.08 -99.82
CA PHE A 85 -31.83 -15.03 -98.98
C PHE A 85 -31.41 -16.31 -99.73
N LEU A 86 -32.10 -16.66 -100.82
CA LEU A 86 -31.79 -17.83 -101.65
C LEU A 86 -30.47 -17.73 -102.42
N LYS A 87 -29.98 -16.53 -102.72
CA LYS A 87 -28.75 -16.35 -103.52
C LYS A 87 -27.48 -16.69 -102.73
N ASP A 88 -27.54 -16.61 -101.41
CA ASP A 88 -26.40 -16.82 -100.50
C ASP A 88 -26.35 -18.27 -99.95
N ALA A 89 -27.39 -19.05 -100.20
CA ALA A 89 -27.47 -20.46 -99.81
C ALA A 89 -26.55 -21.32 -100.68
N LYS A 90 -25.51 -21.93 -100.09
CA LYS A 90 -24.57 -22.83 -100.79
C LYS A 90 -25.22 -24.10 -101.35
N GLN A 91 -26.40 -24.49 -100.84
CA GLN A 91 -27.18 -25.63 -101.30
C GLN A 91 -28.66 -25.24 -101.40
N PRO A 92 -29.34 -25.54 -102.51
CA PRO A 92 -30.75 -25.23 -102.67
C PRO A 92 -31.61 -26.18 -101.83
N LEU A 93 -32.52 -25.63 -101.04
CA LEU A 93 -33.63 -26.38 -100.44
C LEU A 93 -34.55 -26.91 -101.55
N THR A 94 -35.25 -28.02 -101.31
CA THR A 94 -36.24 -28.49 -102.29
C THR A 94 -37.35 -27.45 -102.52
N GLU A 95 -37.88 -27.40 -103.74
CA GLU A 95 -38.90 -26.41 -104.15
C GLU A 95 -40.13 -26.44 -103.24
N GLU A 96 -40.53 -27.63 -102.77
CA GLU A 96 -41.66 -27.81 -101.87
C GLU A 96 -41.40 -27.23 -100.48
N THR A 97 -40.23 -27.48 -99.89
CA THR A 97 -39.82 -26.88 -98.62
C THR A 97 -39.72 -25.36 -98.73
N MET A 98 -39.21 -24.87 -99.87
CA MET A 98 -39.16 -23.44 -100.18
C MET A 98 -40.55 -22.80 -100.22
N LYS A 99 -41.51 -23.42 -100.91
CA LYS A 99 -42.90 -22.94 -100.96
C LYS A 99 -43.53 -22.89 -99.57
N LEU A 100 -43.29 -23.89 -98.73
CA LEU A 100 -43.81 -23.93 -97.37
C LEU A 100 -43.20 -22.84 -96.47
N LEU A 101 -41.90 -22.57 -96.60
CA LEU A 101 -41.21 -21.48 -95.87
C LEU A 101 -41.69 -20.10 -96.33
N GLN A 102 -41.89 -19.90 -97.63
CA GLN A 102 -42.43 -18.65 -98.17
C GLN A 102 -43.87 -18.42 -97.71
N SER A 103 -44.72 -19.45 -97.83
CA SER A 103 -46.09 -19.45 -97.31
C SER A 103 -46.11 -19.12 -95.82
N GLN A 104 -45.23 -19.76 -95.02
CA GLN A 104 -45.13 -19.49 -93.59
C GLN A 104 -44.80 -18.01 -93.32
N ALA A 105 -43.80 -17.46 -94.02
CA ALA A 105 -43.39 -16.07 -93.84
C ALA A 105 -44.50 -15.08 -94.21
N GLU A 106 -45.26 -15.35 -95.27
CA GLU A 106 -46.40 -14.53 -95.67
C GLU A 106 -47.54 -14.56 -94.65
N ILE A 107 -47.87 -15.75 -94.12
CA ILE A 107 -48.92 -15.89 -93.12
C ILE A 107 -48.46 -15.24 -91.80
N GLU A 108 -47.21 -15.43 -91.36
CA GLU A 108 -46.67 -14.80 -90.15
C GLU A 108 -46.69 -13.28 -90.24
N GLN A 109 -46.38 -12.71 -91.42
CA GLN A 109 -46.48 -11.28 -91.65
C GLN A 109 -47.93 -10.77 -91.52
N LYS A 110 -48.88 -11.50 -92.11
CA LYS A 110 -50.31 -11.16 -92.02
C LYS A 110 -50.83 -11.31 -90.60
N TYR A 111 -50.32 -12.27 -89.83
CA TYR A 111 -50.71 -12.52 -88.45
C TYR A 111 -50.06 -11.56 -87.45
N ARG A 112 -48.89 -10.99 -87.76
CA ARG A 112 -48.13 -10.11 -86.85
C ARG A 112 -48.95 -8.96 -86.21
N PRO A 113 -49.85 -8.26 -86.92
CA PRO A 113 -50.72 -7.24 -86.30
C PRO A 113 -51.70 -7.79 -85.26
N TYR A 114 -51.98 -9.10 -85.31
CA TYR A 114 -52.95 -9.82 -84.49
C TYR A 114 -52.31 -10.49 -83.25
N ALA A 115 -50.98 -10.62 -83.21
CA ALA A 115 -50.25 -11.35 -82.16
C ALA A 115 -50.49 -10.85 -80.71
N ASN A 116 -50.93 -9.60 -80.53
CA ASN A 116 -51.20 -9.02 -79.21
C ASN A 116 -52.69 -9.03 -78.82
N LEU A 117 -53.58 -9.57 -79.66
CA LEU A 117 -55.03 -9.56 -79.40
C LEU A 117 -55.40 -10.31 -78.13
N ASP A 118 -54.76 -11.45 -77.85
CA ASP A 118 -55.01 -12.20 -76.62
C ASP A 118 -54.61 -11.42 -75.36
N THR A 119 -53.56 -10.60 -75.47
CA THR A 119 -53.14 -9.74 -74.36
C THR A 119 -54.13 -8.59 -74.15
N ALA A 120 -54.63 -8.00 -75.23
CA ALA A 120 -55.66 -6.95 -75.19
C ALA A 120 -57.02 -7.48 -74.66
N LEU A 121 -57.43 -8.68 -75.08
CA LEU A 121 -58.64 -9.37 -74.56
C LEU A 121 -58.54 -9.62 -73.05
N ASN A 122 -57.38 -10.08 -72.58
CA ASN A 122 -57.14 -10.30 -71.15
C ASN A 122 -57.06 -8.99 -70.34
N GLN A 123 -56.81 -7.86 -70.99
CA GLN A 123 -56.83 -6.52 -70.38
C GLN A 123 -58.22 -5.85 -70.46
N GLY A 124 -59.22 -6.54 -71.02
CA GLY A 124 -60.61 -6.06 -71.10
C GLY A 124 -60.86 -5.05 -72.21
N GLU A 125 -59.98 -4.96 -73.21
CA GLU A 125 -60.21 -4.12 -74.38
C GLU A 125 -61.30 -4.73 -75.29
N GLU A 126 -62.22 -3.89 -75.77
CA GLU A 126 -63.27 -4.30 -76.69
C GLU A 126 -62.67 -4.49 -78.09
N ILE A 127 -62.51 -5.76 -78.48
CA ILE A 127 -61.92 -6.15 -79.76
C ILE A 127 -63.03 -6.40 -80.77
N ASP A 128 -62.90 -5.76 -81.94
CA ASP A 128 -63.73 -5.97 -83.11
C ASP A 128 -63.79 -7.47 -83.50
N GLU A 129 -64.99 -8.05 -83.51
CA GLU A 129 -65.24 -9.47 -83.82
C GLU A 129 -64.65 -9.87 -85.18
N THR A 130 -64.60 -8.95 -86.15
CA THR A 130 -64.02 -9.22 -87.47
C THR A 130 -62.51 -9.48 -87.40
N LYS A 131 -61.80 -8.75 -86.53
CA LYS A 131 -60.36 -8.96 -86.30
C LYS A 131 -60.09 -10.26 -85.56
N LYS A 132 -60.98 -10.65 -84.64
CA LYS A 132 -60.88 -11.92 -83.93
C LYS A 132 -61.05 -13.11 -84.87
N MET A 133 -62.07 -13.07 -85.74
CA MET A 133 -62.28 -14.13 -86.75
C MET A 133 -61.12 -14.24 -87.73
N GLU A 134 -60.56 -13.12 -88.19
CA GLU A 134 -59.41 -13.14 -89.10
C GLU A 134 -58.13 -13.63 -88.38
N SER A 135 -57.94 -13.27 -87.11
CA SER A 135 -56.85 -13.80 -86.27
C SER A 135 -56.93 -15.32 -86.15
N GLU A 136 -58.09 -15.86 -85.78
CA GLU A 136 -58.30 -17.30 -85.64
C GLU A 136 -58.12 -18.05 -86.97
N ARG A 137 -58.58 -17.46 -88.08
CA ARG A 137 -58.35 -18.02 -89.42
C ARG A 137 -56.86 -18.07 -89.76
N LEU A 138 -56.13 -16.98 -89.53
CA LEU A 138 -54.69 -16.91 -89.78
C LEU A 138 -53.89 -17.83 -88.86
N GLU A 139 -54.29 -17.97 -87.59
CA GLU A 139 -53.68 -18.90 -86.65
C GLU A 139 -53.86 -20.35 -87.12
N ASN A 140 -55.05 -20.73 -87.57
CA ASN A 140 -55.30 -22.07 -88.12
C ASN A 140 -54.42 -22.35 -89.35
N LEU A 141 -54.28 -21.36 -90.24
CA LEU A 141 -53.39 -21.46 -91.41
C LEU A 141 -51.92 -21.56 -90.99
N LEU A 142 -51.48 -20.80 -89.98
CA LEU A 142 -50.13 -20.91 -89.42
C LEU A 142 -49.88 -22.31 -88.85
N GLN A 143 -50.82 -22.85 -88.08
CA GLN A 143 -50.71 -24.17 -87.48
C GLN A 143 -50.66 -25.26 -88.55
N GLU A 144 -51.52 -25.19 -89.57
CA GLU A 144 -51.54 -26.16 -90.67
C GLU A 144 -50.26 -26.10 -91.51
N ASN A 145 -49.82 -24.90 -91.89
CA ASN A 145 -48.61 -24.71 -92.67
C ASN A 145 -47.35 -25.13 -91.87
N SER A 146 -47.30 -24.81 -90.57
CA SER A 146 -46.24 -25.27 -89.67
C SER A 146 -46.20 -26.79 -89.55
N LYS A 147 -47.37 -27.45 -89.42
CA LYS A 147 -47.46 -28.92 -89.41
C LYS A 147 -46.95 -29.52 -90.72
N ASN A 148 -47.33 -28.95 -91.86
CA ASN A 148 -46.89 -29.41 -93.17
C ASN A 148 -45.38 -29.20 -93.36
N LEU A 149 -44.84 -28.07 -92.92
CA LEU A 149 -43.41 -27.79 -92.91
C LEU A 149 -42.64 -28.79 -92.04
N LEU A 150 -43.10 -29.05 -90.81
CA LEU A 150 -42.47 -30.02 -89.92
C LEU A 150 -42.49 -31.44 -90.50
N ARG A 151 -43.62 -31.89 -91.07
CA ARG A 151 -43.71 -33.18 -91.76
C ARG A 151 -42.75 -33.23 -92.94
N ARG A 152 -42.65 -32.15 -93.71
CA ARG A 152 -41.74 -32.08 -94.86
C ARG A 152 -40.28 -32.21 -94.42
N LEU A 153 -39.87 -31.46 -93.40
CA LEU A 153 -38.51 -31.53 -92.85
C LEU A 153 -38.21 -32.91 -92.25
N GLN A 154 -39.22 -33.57 -91.66
CA GLN A 154 -39.10 -34.94 -91.19
C GLN A 154 -38.85 -35.94 -92.33
N HIS A 155 -39.51 -35.77 -93.48
CA HIS A 155 -39.32 -36.62 -94.66
C HIS A 155 -38.10 -36.24 -95.52
N CYS A 156 -37.58 -35.02 -95.37
CA CYS A 156 -36.45 -34.50 -96.13
C CYS A 156 -35.33 -34.00 -95.18
N PRO A 157 -34.57 -34.91 -94.54
CA PRO A 157 -33.54 -34.53 -93.57
C PRO A 157 -32.43 -33.65 -94.16
N LYS A 158 -32.15 -33.77 -95.47
CA LYS A 158 -31.20 -32.90 -96.18
C LYS A 158 -31.58 -31.43 -96.10
N ASP A 159 -32.88 -31.12 -96.28
CA ASP A 159 -33.37 -29.74 -96.19
C ASP A 159 -33.24 -29.20 -94.76
N TYR A 160 -33.48 -30.06 -93.76
CA TYR A 160 -33.29 -29.71 -92.36
C TYR A 160 -31.82 -29.42 -92.02
N ASP A 161 -30.88 -30.24 -92.50
CA ASP A 161 -29.44 -30.01 -92.27
C ASP A 161 -28.99 -28.68 -92.90
N ILE A 162 -29.53 -28.34 -94.07
CA ILE A 162 -29.30 -27.05 -94.72
C ILE A 162 -29.85 -25.91 -93.84
N ILE A 163 -31.11 -25.99 -93.37
CA ILE A 163 -31.72 -24.99 -92.48
C ILE A 163 -30.91 -24.82 -91.19
N LYS A 164 -30.49 -25.92 -90.58
CA LYS A 164 -29.63 -25.93 -89.40
C LYS A 164 -28.29 -25.23 -89.64
N GLY A 165 -27.68 -25.43 -90.81
CA GLY A 165 -26.45 -24.75 -91.21
C GLY A 165 -26.63 -23.26 -91.53
N MET A 166 -27.83 -22.83 -91.89
CA MET A 166 -28.16 -21.43 -92.20
C MET A 166 -28.39 -20.56 -90.96
N LYS A 167 -28.79 -21.16 -89.83
CA LYS A 167 -29.14 -20.43 -88.62
C LYS A 167 -28.01 -20.47 -87.59
N THR A 168 -27.50 -19.30 -87.23
CA THR A 168 -26.43 -19.16 -86.23
C THR A 168 -26.94 -18.88 -84.82
N ASN A 169 -28.19 -18.42 -84.67
CA ASN A 169 -28.80 -18.12 -83.38
C ASN A 169 -29.84 -19.19 -83.03
N ILE A 170 -29.77 -19.76 -81.83
CA ILE A 170 -30.70 -20.79 -81.35
C ILE A 170 -31.63 -20.14 -80.33
N ASN A 171 -32.94 -20.36 -80.47
CA ASN A 171 -33.91 -19.89 -79.48
C ASN A 171 -33.64 -20.60 -78.13
N THR A 172 -33.22 -19.83 -77.12
CA THR A 172 -32.86 -20.33 -75.79
C THR A 172 -34.06 -20.94 -75.06
N GLU A 173 -35.24 -20.32 -75.14
CA GLU A 173 -36.46 -20.81 -74.47
C GLU A 173 -36.90 -22.16 -75.05
N MET A 174 -36.83 -22.30 -76.37
CA MET A 174 -37.13 -23.55 -77.05
C MET A 174 -36.07 -24.63 -76.76
N SER A 175 -34.81 -24.22 -76.54
CA SER A 175 -33.73 -25.11 -76.11
C SER A 175 -33.94 -25.65 -74.69
N ASP A 176 -34.36 -24.78 -73.77
CA ASP A 176 -34.70 -25.15 -72.40
C ASP A 176 -35.91 -26.10 -72.38
N LEU A 177 -36.94 -25.81 -73.17
CA LEU A 177 -38.10 -26.70 -73.31
C LEU A 177 -37.69 -28.07 -73.86
N LEU A 178 -36.86 -28.12 -74.91
CA LEU A 178 -36.32 -29.36 -75.44
C LEU A 178 -35.54 -30.15 -74.37
N HIS A 179 -34.73 -29.46 -73.57
CA HIS A 179 -33.99 -30.07 -72.47
C HIS A 179 -34.94 -30.68 -71.43
N CYS A 180 -35.98 -29.93 -71.00
CA CYS A 180 -37.00 -30.42 -70.08
C CYS A 180 -37.68 -31.69 -70.59
N VAL A 181 -38.09 -31.72 -71.87
CA VAL A 181 -38.73 -32.91 -72.46
C VAL A 181 -37.77 -34.10 -72.52
N LYS A 182 -36.48 -33.87 -72.83
CA LYS A 182 -35.43 -34.92 -72.76
C LYS A 182 -35.25 -35.45 -71.33
N CYS A 183 -35.28 -34.59 -70.31
CA CYS A 183 -35.24 -34.99 -68.91
C CYS A 183 -36.45 -35.84 -68.52
N ILE A 184 -37.66 -35.47 -68.96
CA ILE A 184 -38.88 -36.25 -68.71
C ILE A 184 -38.76 -37.64 -69.33
N LYS A 185 -38.24 -37.76 -70.56
CA LYS A 185 -37.96 -39.05 -71.20
C LYS A 185 -37.00 -39.91 -70.36
N ILE A 186 -35.90 -39.34 -69.86
CA ILE A 186 -34.94 -40.04 -69.00
C ILE A 186 -35.60 -40.53 -67.72
N VAL A 187 -36.39 -39.67 -67.05
CA VAL A 187 -37.13 -40.04 -65.83
C VAL A 187 -38.11 -41.18 -66.10
N MET A 188 -38.83 -41.13 -67.22
CA MET A 188 -39.77 -42.18 -67.62
C MET A 188 -39.04 -43.51 -67.88
N LEU A 189 -37.92 -43.49 -68.62
CA LEU A 189 -37.10 -44.68 -68.84
C LEU A 189 -36.56 -45.26 -67.53
N LYS A 190 -36.11 -44.42 -66.60
CA LYS A 190 -35.66 -44.85 -65.27
C LYS A 190 -36.80 -45.51 -64.48
N LYS A 191 -38.00 -44.94 -64.49
CA LYS A 191 -39.18 -45.53 -63.84
C LYS A 191 -39.54 -46.90 -64.43
N LEU A 192 -39.33 -47.08 -65.74
CA LEU A 192 -39.55 -48.35 -66.42
C LEU A 192 -38.44 -49.38 -66.16
N SER A 193 -37.21 -48.93 -65.95
CA SER A 193 -36.07 -49.80 -65.66
C SER A 193 -35.96 -50.20 -64.18
N THR A 194 -36.48 -49.39 -63.25
CA THR A 194 -36.44 -49.71 -61.81
C THR A 194 -37.43 -50.83 -61.49
N ALA A 195 -36.92 -51.95 -60.96
CA ALA A 195 -37.76 -53.05 -60.50
C ALA A 195 -38.64 -52.60 -59.32
N GLN A 196 -39.82 -53.22 -59.15
CA GLN A 196 -40.73 -52.84 -58.05
C GLN A 196 -40.07 -53.09 -56.68
N GLU A 197 -39.18 -54.08 -56.62
CA GLU A 197 -38.38 -54.43 -55.44
C GLU A 197 -37.38 -53.35 -55.05
N GLU A 198 -36.71 -52.71 -56.01
CA GLU A 198 -35.78 -51.59 -55.74
C GLU A 198 -36.53 -50.38 -55.19
N GLN A 199 -37.71 -50.09 -55.72
CA GLN A 199 -38.54 -49.00 -55.23
C GLN A 199 -39.00 -49.26 -53.78
N ASN A 200 -39.42 -50.49 -53.48
CA ASN A 200 -39.75 -50.91 -52.11
C ASN A 200 -38.53 -50.84 -51.18
N SER A 201 -37.34 -51.18 -51.66
CA SER A 201 -36.07 -51.06 -50.91
C SER A 201 -35.77 -49.60 -50.56
N HIS A 202 -35.91 -48.68 -51.51
CA HIS A 202 -35.72 -47.25 -51.26
C HIS A 202 -36.72 -46.68 -50.27
N VAL A 203 -37.99 -47.11 -50.32
CA VAL A 203 -39.00 -46.71 -49.34
C VAL A 203 -38.59 -47.14 -47.93
N LYS A 204 -38.14 -48.39 -47.75
CA LYS A 204 -37.64 -48.88 -46.46
C LYS A 204 -36.43 -48.09 -45.95
N GLN A 205 -35.45 -47.83 -46.82
CA GLN A 205 -34.28 -47.01 -46.47
C GLN A 205 -34.68 -45.60 -46.00
N LEU A 206 -35.68 -44.99 -46.65
CA LEU A 206 -36.20 -43.69 -46.23
C LEU A 206 -36.90 -43.74 -44.87
N GLU A 207 -37.64 -44.80 -44.57
CA GLU A 207 -38.25 -45.00 -43.26
C GLU A 207 -37.21 -45.19 -42.15
N ASP A 208 -36.15 -45.98 -42.40
CA ASP A 208 -35.05 -46.19 -41.47
C ASP A 208 -34.32 -44.88 -41.16
N LEU A 209 -34.04 -44.09 -42.21
CA LEU A 209 -33.40 -42.77 -42.05
C LEU A 209 -34.29 -41.81 -41.26
N LYS A 210 -35.61 -41.78 -41.51
CA LYS A 210 -36.55 -40.96 -40.75
C LYS A 210 -36.58 -41.36 -39.27
N SER A 211 -36.62 -42.66 -38.98
CA SER A 211 -36.56 -43.18 -37.60
C SER A 211 -35.28 -42.77 -36.90
N LYS A 212 -34.14 -42.87 -37.58
CA LYS A 212 -32.83 -42.44 -37.06
C LYS A 212 -32.77 -40.94 -36.77
N ILE A 213 -33.32 -40.11 -37.66
CA ILE A 213 -33.39 -38.66 -37.47
C ILE A 213 -34.24 -38.34 -36.23
N ALA A 214 -35.41 -38.95 -36.08
CA ALA A 214 -36.26 -38.73 -34.91
C ALA A 214 -35.56 -39.12 -33.58
N GLY A 215 -34.79 -40.22 -33.58
CA GLY A 215 -33.96 -40.62 -32.44
C GLY A 215 -32.85 -39.60 -32.11
N GLN A 216 -32.23 -39.02 -33.13
CA GLN A 216 -31.21 -37.97 -32.97
C GLN A 216 -31.81 -36.65 -32.48
N GLU A 217 -33.01 -36.28 -32.93
CA GLU A 217 -33.72 -35.09 -32.44
C GLU A 217 -34.09 -35.23 -30.97
N LYS A 218 -34.55 -36.42 -30.55
CA LYS A 218 -34.86 -36.69 -29.13
C LYS A 218 -33.62 -36.58 -28.24
N THR A 219 -32.50 -37.17 -28.66
CA THR A 219 -31.23 -37.09 -27.90
C THR A 219 -30.68 -35.67 -27.87
N LYS A 220 -30.77 -34.92 -28.97
CA LYS A 220 -30.43 -33.50 -28.99
C LYS A 220 -31.27 -32.70 -27.98
N SER A 221 -32.59 -32.92 -27.96
CA SER A 221 -33.48 -32.22 -27.01
C SER A 221 -33.13 -32.52 -25.55
N GLN A 222 -32.78 -33.77 -25.22
CA GLN A 222 -32.35 -34.16 -23.87
C GLN A 222 -31.05 -33.45 -23.47
N LEU A 223 -30.05 -33.44 -24.35
CA LEU A 223 -28.77 -32.77 -24.10
C LEU A 223 -28.94 -31.26 -23.93
N GLU A 224 -29.84 -30.62 -24.69
CA GLU A 224 -30.16 -29.19 -24.54
C GLU A 224 -30.76 -28.90 -23.16
N GLN A 225 -31.65 -29.76 -22.66
CA GLN A 225 -32.24 -29.62 -21.32
C GLN A 225 -31.18 -29.82 -20.20
N GLU A 226 -30.31 -30.81 -20.33
CA GLU A 226 -29.21 -31.05 -19.38
C GLU A 226 -28.24 -29.87 -19.34
N LEU A 227 -27.88 -29.35 -20.51
CA LEU A 227 -27.01 -28.18 -20.64
C LEU A 227 -27.64 -26.95 -19.97
N GLN A 228 -28.95 -26.75 -20.13
CA GLN A 228 -29.68 -25.68 -19.46
C GLN A 228 -29.66 -25.84 -17.93
N LYS A 229 -29.89 -27.06 -17.40
CA LYS A 229 -29.79 -27.34 -15.95
C LYS A 229 -28.41 -27.03 -15.40
N ILE A 230 -27.35 -27.50 -16.07
CA ILE A 230 -25.96 -27.23 -15.66
C ILE A 230 -25.67 -25.72 -15.64
N ARG A 231 -26.18 -24.97 -16.63
CA ARG A 231 -26.04 -23.49 -16.65
C ARG A 231 -26.73 -22.84 -15.45
N GLN A 232 -27.93 -23.28 -15.10
CA GLN A 232 -28.67 -22.77 -13.95
C GLN A 232 -27.95 -23.09 -12.62
N GLU A 233 -27.48 -24.33 -12.45
CA GLU A 233 -26.72 -24.74 -11.28
C GLU A 233 -25.41 -23.96 -11.13
N ARG A 234 -24.68 -23.76 -12.22
CA ARG A 234 -23.47 -22.93 -12.23
C ARG A 234 -23.77 -21.48 -11.85
N ALA A 235 -24.85 -20.90 -12.37
CA ALA A 235 -25.26 -19.55 -12.02
C ALA A 235 -25.62 -19.43 -10.53
N ALA A 236 -26.38 -20.40 -10.00
CA ALA A 236 -26.74 -20.45 -8.58
C ALA A 236 -25.50 -20.58 -7.68
N ASN A 237 -24.56 -21.47 -8.03
CA ASN A 237 -23.31 -21.63 -7.29
C ASN A 237 -22.42 -20.38 -7.34
N MET A 238 -22.31 -19.72 -8.50
CA MET A 238 -21.60 -18.45 -8.59
C MET A 238 -22.22 -17.37 -7.71
N ASN A 239 -23.56 -17.30 -7.62
CA ASN A 239 -24.23 -16.33 -6.77
C ASN A 239 -23.94 -16.61 -5.28
N LYS A 240 -24.01 -17.88 -4.85
CA LYS A 240 -23.61 -18.27 -3.48
C LYS A 240 -22.18 -17.88 -3.15
N MET A 241 -21.23 -18.17 -4.05
CA MET A 241 -19.82 -17.79 -3.86
C MET A 241 -19.64 -16.26 -3.79
N LYS A 242 -20.38 -15.49 -4.60
CA LYS A 242 -20.34 -14.02 -4.53
C LYS A 242 -20.86 -13.50 -3.19
N GLU A 243 -21.94 -14.06 -2.67
CA GLU A 243 -22.47 -13.71 -1.35
C GLU A 243 -21.47 -14.03 -0.23
N GLU A 244 -20.81 -15.19 -0.28
CA GLU A 244 -19.75 -15.55 0.67
C GLU A 244 -18.55 -14.60 0.60
N ILE A 245 -18.11 -14.23 -0.61
CA ILE A 245 -17.04 -13.25 -0.81
C ILE A 245 -17.42 -11.90 -0.19
N GLU A 246 -18.64 -11.42 -0.40
CA GLU A 246 -19.08 -10.15 0.20
C GLU A 246 -19.16 -10.23 1.73
N LYS A 247 -19.67 -11.34 2.29
CA LYS A 247 -19.64 -11.56 3.76
C LYS A 247 -18.21 -11.54 4.32
N LEU A 248 -17.27 -12.19 3.64
CA LEU A 248 -15.87 -12.21 4.05
C LEU A 248 -15.22 -10.82 3.93
N LYS A 249 -15.52 -10.06 2.88
CA LYS A 249 -15.05 -8.67 2.75
C LYS A 249 -15.56 -7.77 3.87
N GLN A 250 -16.85 -7.90 4.22
CA GLN A 250 -17.45 -7.16 5.35
C GLN A 250 -16.77 -7.54 6.66
N SER A 251 -16.58 -8.83 6.93
CA SER A 251 -15.86 -9.30 8.13
C SER A 251 -14.42 -8.78 8.20
N ILE A 252 -13.69 -8.77 7.07
CA ILE A 252 -12.34 -8.19 7.00
C ILE A 252 -12.37 -6.68 7.30
N ALA A 253 -13.34 -5.95 6.78
CA ALA A 253 -13.48 -4.52 7.03
C ALA A 253 -13.77 -4.23 8.51
N GLU A 254 -14.65 -5.01 9.14
CA GLU A 254 -14.94 -4.93 10.58
C GLU A 254 -13.70 -5.22 11.43
N VAL A 255 -12.96 -6.29 11.13
CA VAL A 255 -11.73 -6.63 11.84
C VAL A 255 -10.68 -5.52 11.70
N LYS A 256 -10.53 -4.94 10.50
CA LYS A 256 -9.62 -3.80 10.29
C LYS A 256 -10.05 -2.57 11.10
N ALA A 257 -11.34 -2.22 11.08
CA ALA A 257 -11.88 -1.10 11.84
C ALA A 257 -11.68 -1.30 13.35
N ASN A 258 -11.94 -2.51 13.86
CA ASN A 258 -11.73 -2.84 15.27
C ASN A 258 -10.25 -2.80 15.67
N LYS A 259 -9.36 -3.29 14.79
CA LYS A 259 -7.90 -3.20 15.01
C LYS A 259 -7.44 -1.74 15.08
N GLN A 260 -7.91 -0.90 14.16
CA GLN A 260 -7.56 0.53 14.14
C GLN A 260 -8.06 1.22 15.42
N LYS A 261 -9.34 1.02 15.79
CA LYS A 261 -9.90 1.56 17.03
C LYS A 261 -9.08 1.16 18.26
N ARG A 262 -8.66 -0.11 18.34
CA ARG A 262 -7.83 -0.60 19.45
C ARG A 262 -6.42 0.01 19.44
N GLN A 263 -5.81 0.20 18.26
CA GLN A 263 -4.54 0.91 18.14
C GLN A 263 -4.67 2.36 18.59
N ASP A 264 -5.71 3.07 18.16
CA ASP A 264 -5.95 4.47 18.55
C ASP A 264 -6.20 4.60 20.06
N GLN A 265 -6.93 3.66 20.66
CA GLN A 265 -7.14 3.58 22.10
C GLN A 265 -5.82 3.37 22.85
N LEU A 266 -5.02 2.38 22.44
CA LEU A 266 -3.71 2.12 23.06
C LEU A 266 -2.77 3.31 22.92
N ALA A 267 -2.75 3.99 21.76
CA ALA A 267 -1.94 5.19 21.57
C ALA A 267 -2.34 6.31 22.54
N LYS A 268 -3.65 6.53 22.74
CA LYS A 268 -4.16 7.50 23.73
C LYS A 268 -3.81 7.09 25.16
N GLU A 269 -3.91 5.81 25.51
CA GLU A 269 -3.51 5.31 26.84
C GLU A 269 -2.01 5.48 27.10
N ILE A 270 -1.17 5.23 26.10
CA ILE A 270 0.28 5.43 26.20
C ILE A 270 0.59 6.92 26.37
N GLN A 271 -0.02 7.78 25.54
CA GLN A 271 0.18 9.23 25.60
C GLN A 271 -0.22 9.80 26.98
N THR A 272 -1.41 9.44 27.48
CA THR A 272 -1.88 9.89 28.79
C THR A 272 -1.00 9.40 29.94
N LYS A 273 -0.49 8.16 29.87
CA LYS A 273 0.50 7.66 30.85
C LYS A 273 1.82 8.42 30.77
N TYR A 274 2.30 8.74 29.58
CA TYR A 274 3.54 9.49 29.39
C TYR A 274 3.42 10.91 29.95
N GLU A 275 2.34 11.62 29.64
CA GLU A 275 2.06 12.97 30.16
C GLU A 275 1.94 12.98 31.70
N ALA A 276 1.31 11.94 32.28
CA ALA A 276 1.24 11.80 33.73
C ALA A 276 2.62 11.57 34.37
N LEU A 277 3.44 10.68 33.77
CA LEU A 277 4.80 10.42 34.24
C LEU A 277 5.71 11.64 34.10
N GLU A 278 5.59 12.40 33.01
CA GLU A 278 6.34 13.63 32.77
C GLU A 278 5.96 14.70 33.80
N LYS A 279 4.67 14.86 34.09
CA LYS A 279 4.20 15.76 35.14
C LYS A 279 4.72 15.34 36.51
N ASP A 280 4.63 14.06 36.84
CA ASP A 280 5.15 13.53 38.11
C ASP A 280 6.66 13.73 38.23
N HIS A 281 7.42 13.47 37.15
CA HIS A 281 8.86 13.71 37.11
C HIS A 281 9.19 15.18 37.33
N LYS A 282 8.53 16.09 36.62
CA LYS A 282 8.73 17.52 36.76
C LYS A 282 8.43 18.00 38.18
N THR A 283 7.34 17.53 38.80
CA THR A 283 7.06 17.88 40.21
C THR A 283 8.10 17.34 41.19
N LYS A 284 8.72 16.18 40.90
CA LYS A 284 9.83 15.65 41.71
C LYS A 284 11.11 16.46 41.50
N GLU A 285 11.43 16.84 40.26
CA GLU A 285 12.55 17.72 39.95
C GLU A 285 12.41 19.06 40.67
N ASP A 286 11.24 19.69 40.60
CA ASP A 286 10.96 20.96 41.29
C ASP A 286 11.12 20.82 42.81
N LYS A 287 10.64 19.72 43.41
CA LYS A 287 10.81 19.43 44.84
C LYS A 287 12.28 19.25 45.22
N LEU A 288 13.02 18.43 44.48
CA LEU A 288 14.44 18.18 44.73
C LEU A 288 15.27 19.46 44.53
N ALA A 289 14.95 20.28 43.53
CA ALA A 289 15.59 21.57 43.32
C ALA A 289 15.34 22.52 44.50
N ALA A 290 14.11 22.59 45.01
CA ALA A 290 13.77 23.38 46.19
C ALA A 290 14.49 22.86 47.46
N GLU A 291 14.56 21.54 47.67
CA GLU A 291 15.31 20.92 48.77
C GLU A 291 16.81 21.24 48.68
N LEU A 292 17.41 21.13 47.50
CA LEU A 292 18.81 21.46 47.25
C LEU A 292 19.07 22.95 47.54
N GLN A 293 18.18 23.84 47.09
CA GLN A 293 18.27 25.26 47.40
C GLN A 293 18.16 25.54 48.91
N ALA A 294 17.23 24.87 49.61
CA ALA A 294 17.08 24.99 51.05
C ALA A 294 18.32 24.48 51.81
N GLN A 295 18.91 23.36 51.38
CA GLN A 295 20.16 22.85 51.95
C GLN A 295 21.33 23.80 51.71
N ARG A 296 21.46 24.37 50.50
CA ARG A 296 22.46 25.41 50.22
C ARG A 296 22.31 26.62 51.13
N ALA A 297 21.07 27.10 51.32
CA ALA A 297 20.80 28.22 52.21
C ALA A 297 21.16 27.88 53.68
N ARG A 298 20.83 26.68 54.16
CA ARG A 298 21.23 26.21 55.51
C ARG A 298 22.75 26.13 55.66
N PHE A 299 23.44 25.62 54.64
CA PHE A 299 24.91 25.52 54.65
C PHE A 299 25.58 26.89 54.68
N ILE A 300 25.09 27.85 53.88
CA ILE A 300 25.57 29.24 53.91
C ILE A 300 25.35 29.84 55.29
N LYS A 301 24.14 29.71 55.86
CA LYS A 301 23.83 30.22 57.20
C LYS A 301 24.75 29.62 58.27
N MET A 302 24.95 28.30 58.27
CA MET A 302 25.85 27.62 59.20
C MET A 302 27.30 28.09 59.02
N LYS A 303 27.75 28.30 57.78
CA LYS A 303 29.09 28.83 57.49
C LYS A 303 29.24 30.25 58.04
N ASP A 304 28.24 31.10 57.89
CA ASP A 304 28.25 32.47 58.40
C ASP A 304 28.24 32.48 59.94
N GLU A 305 27.40 31.65 60.57
CA GLU A 305 27.36 31.45 62.04
C GLU A 305 28.72 30.99 62.56
N ASN A 306 29.32 29.96 61.96
CA ASN A 306 30.65 29.47 62.34
C ASN A 306 31.74 30.54 62.15
N THR A 307 31.67 31.32 61.07
CA THR A 307 32.64 32.40 60.82
C THR A 307 32.52 33.51 61.87
N GLN A 308 31.29 33.84 62.28
CA GLN A 308 31.03 34.77 63.37
C GLN A 308 31.52 34.23 64.71
N GLU A 309 31.20 32.97 65.03
CA GLU A 309 31.69 32.30 66.25
C GLU A 309 33.22 32.29 66.29
N GLU A 310 33.88 31.88 65.20
CA GLU A 310 35.34 31.90 65.09
C GLU A 310 35.92 33.31 65.30
N ALA A 311 35.29 34.34 64.74
CA ALA A 311 35.70 35.73 64.95
C ALA A 311 35.53 36.17 66.41
N THR A 312 34.45 35.76 67.08
CA THR A 312 34.24 36.06 68.52
C THR A 312 35.24 35.34 69.41
N LEU A 313 35.56 34.08 69.11
CA LEU A 313 36.57 33.30 69.83
C LEU A 313 37.97 33.90 69.62
N LYS A 314 38.32 34.30 68.39
CA LYS A 314 39.56 35.02 68.09
C LYS A 314 39.67 36.31 68.89
N ARG A 315 38.61 37.12 68.95
CA ARG A 315 38.58 38.35 69.79
C ARG A 315 38.73 38.04 71.28
N ARG A 316 38.01 37.05 71.80
CA ARG A 316 38.13 36.64 73.22
C ARG A 316 39.55 36.17 73.55
N LYS A 317 40.14 35.34 72.69
CA LYS A 317 41.52 34.91 72.82
C LYS A 317 42.48 36.10 72.82
N GLN A 318 42.33 37.03 71.87
CA GLN A 318 43.17 38.24 71.81
C GLN A 318 43.07 39.08 73.10
N VAL A 319 41.88 39.25 73.66
CA VAL A 319 41.68 39.96 74.95
C VAL A 319 42.33 39.21 76.10
N GLN A 320 42.21 37.87 76.15
CA GLN A 320 42.87 37.05 77.17
C GLN A 320 44.39 37.10 77.05
N ASP A 321 44.93 37.00 75.83
CA ASP A 321 46.37 37.10 75.56
C ASP A 321 46.90 38.49 75.96
N GLN A 322 46.16 39.57 75.68
CA GLN A 322 46.49 40.93 76.14
C GLN A 322 46.47 41.04 77.66
N SER A 323 45.42 40.55 78.31
CA SER A 323 45.32 40.57 79.78
C SER A 323 46.43 39.75 80.45
N LEU A 324 46.82 38.61 79.88
CA LEU A 324 47.95 37.81 80.35
C LEU A 324 49.27 38.57 80.15
N SER A 325 49.45 39.21 79.00
CA SER A 325 50.63 40.03 78.73
C SER A 325 50.75 41.21 79.70
N GLU A 326 49.64 41.88 80.01
CA GLU A 326 49.60 42.95 81.02
C GLU A 326 49.94 42.40 82.41
N ALA A 327 49.40 41.25 82.80
CA ALA A 327 49.69 40.62 84.08
C ALA A 327 51.17 40.21 84.21
N ILE A 328 51.77 39.66 83.14
CA ILE A 328 53.20 39.36 83.08
C ILE A 328 54.01 40.65 83.23
N GLN A 329 53.66 41.72 82.51
CA GLN A 329 54.37 42.99 82.59
C GLN A 329 54.31 43.60 83.99
N ILE A 330 53.15 43.53 84.67
CA ILE A 330 53.00 43.96 86.07
C ILE A 330 53.88 43.12 87.00
N TYR A 331 53.88 41.79 86.82
CA TYR A 331 54.71 40.88 87.61
C TYR A 331 56.20 41.17 87.43
N ASP A 332 56.64 41.38 86.18
CA ASP A 332 58.03 41.71 85.85
C ASP A 332 58.45 43.04 86.49
N GLN A 333 57.60 44.08 86.43
CA GLN A 333 57.83 45.35 87.11
C GLN A 333 57.94 45.19 88.63
N MET A 334 57.04 44.42 89.24
CA MET A 334 57.10 44.12 90.68
C MET A 334 58.40 43.38 91.05
N MET A 335 58.82 42.40 90.25
CA MET A 335 60.06 41.67 90.48
C MET A 335 61.29 42.57 90.34
N GLU A 336 61.28 43.52 89.40
CA GLU A 336 62.34 44.52 89.24
C GLU A 336 62.42 45.45 90.47
N GLU A 337 61.28 45.89 91.00
CA GLU A 337 61.21 46.65 92.26
C GLU A 337 61.71 45.83 93.46
N TYR A 338 61.31 44.57 93.57
CA TYR A 338 61.80 43.67 94.63
C TYR A 338 63.31 43.44 94.54
N MET A 339 63.84 43.24 93.35
CA MET A 339 65.29 43.11 93.11
C MET A 339 66.02 44.38 93.53
N LYS A 340 65.49 45.56 93.16
CA LYS A 340 66.05 46.85 93.57
C LYS A 340 66.06 46.99 95.09
N ASN A 341 64.94 46.74 95.76
CA ASN A 341 64.83 46.79 97.21
C ASN A 341 65.80 45.82 97.90
N LEU A 342 65.96 44.60 97.36
CA LEU A 342 66.89 43.62 97.90
C LEU A 342 68.35 44.09 97.76
N THR A 343 68.68 44.74 96.65
CA THR A 343 70.01 45.32 96.41
C THR A 343 70.27 46.48 97.37
N ASP A 344 69.28 47.35 97.60
CA ASP A 344 69.36 48.46 98.55
C ASP A 344 69.57 47.93 99.98
N LEU A 345 68.79 46.92 100.42
CA LEU A 345 68.97 46.27 101.72
C LEU A 345 70.34 45.59 101.86
N GLN A 346 70.85 44.94 100.81
CA GLN A 346 72.19 44.35 100.81
C GLN A 346 73.26 45.43 101.00
N SER A 347 73.09 46.59 100.37
CA SER A 347 74.00 47.73 100.54
C SER A 347 73.95 48.31 101.96
N GLU A 348 72.76 48.38 102.57
CA GLU A 348 72.58 48.79 103.97
C GLU A 348 73.21 47.79 104.93
N CYS A 349 73.00 46.50 104.74
CA CYS A 349 73.64 45.44 105.55
C CYS A 349 75.17 45.54 105.46
N ALA A 350 75.74 45.73 104.25
CA ALA A 350 77.18 45.90 104.08
C ALA A 350 77.71 47.16 104.80
N SER A 351 76.94 48.26 104.81
CA SER A 351 77.25 49.47 105.57
C SER A 351 77.23 49.21 107.09
N ILE A 352 76.23 48.50 107.59
CA ILE A 352 76.10 48.13 109.01
C ILE A 352 77.25 47.19 109.42
N GLU A 353 77.59 46.20 108.60
CA GLU A 353 78.74 45.31 108.85
C GLU A 353 80.04 46.09 108.96
N LYS A 354 80.25 47.09 108.09
CA LYS A 354 81.41 47.98 108.17
C LYS A 354 81.43 48.78 109.47
N GLN A 355 80.29 49.38 109.86
CA GLN A 355 80.17 50.11 111.13
C GLN A 355 80.39 49.21 112.36
N LEU A 356 79.94 47.95 112.31
CA LEU A 356 80.19 46.95 113.36
C LEU A 356 81.67 46.62 113.47
N LYS A 357 82.37 46.50 112.33
CA LYS A 357 83.81 46.24 112.28
C LYS A 357 84.61 47.41 112.84
N ASP A 358 84.25 48.64 112.46
CA ASP A 358 84.86 49.86 112.98
C ASP A 358 84.64 49.98 114.51
N ARG A 359 83.46 49.62 115.02
CA ARG A 359 83.19 49.58 116.47
C ARG A 359 83.94 48.46 117.19
N GLN A 360 84.09 47.29 116.58
CA GLN A 360 84.91 46.21 117.17
C GLN A 360 86.38 46.61 117.27
N GLU A 361 86.92 47.32 116.27
CA GLU A 361 88.27 47.88 116.32
C GLU A 361 88.40 48.97 117.39
N TYR A 362 87.39 49.83 117.53
CA TYR A 362 87.33 50.82 118.62
C TYR A 362 87.34 50.16 120.01
N PHE A 363 86.54 49.11 120.23
CA PHE A 363 86.53 48.41 121.53
C PHE A 363 87.83 47.65 121.80
N LYS A 364 88.48 47.10 120.77
CA LYS A 364 89.83 46.52 120.94
C LYS A 364 90.85 47.58 121.37
N ALA A 365 90.78 48.80 120.83
CA ALA A 365 91.62 49.90 121.26
C ALA A 365 91.34 50.29 122.73
N VAL A 366 90.07 50.42 123.12
CA VAL A 366 89.68 50.72 124.51
C VAL A 366 90.12 49.63 125.49
N ASP A 367 89.98 48.35 125.15
CA ASP A 367 90.41 47.24 126.02
C ASP A 367 91.94 47.23 126.21
N SER A 368 92.71 47.64 125.19
CA SER A 368 94.17 47.80 125.31
C SER A 368 94.58 48.99 126.17
N GLU A 369 93.81 50.08 126.18
CA GLU A 369 94.02 51.20 127.11
C GLU A 369 93.64 50.81 128.55
N MET A 370 92.51 50.13 128.75
CA MET A 370 92.09 49.59 130.05
C MET A 370 93.12 48.60 130.63
N GLY A 371 93.78 47.82 129.78
CA GLY A 371 94.91 46.97 130.19
C GLY A 371 96.11 47.76 130.69
N ARG A 372 96.39 48.92 130.09
CA ARG A 372 97.47 49.83 130.49
C ARG A 372 97.17 50.53 131.81
N GLU A 373 95.90 50.87 132.04
CA GLU A 373 95.43 51.54 133.26
C GLU A 373 95.48 50.60 134.48
N ARG A 374 95.13 49.32 134.33
CA ARG A 374 95.29 48.31 135.40
C ARG A 374 96.73 48.08 135.84
N GLN A 375 97.69 48.12 134.90
CA GLN A 375 99.11 47.97 135.22
C GLN A 375 99.62 49.17 136.04
N LEU A 376 99.14 50.38 135.74
CA LEU A 376 99.45 51.59 136.50
C LEU A 376 98.80 51.58 137.91
N GLU A 377 97.58 51.05 138.07
CA GLU A 377 96.94 50.89 139.38
C GLU A 377 97.63 49.85 140.29
N GLU A 378 98.12 48.74 139.72
CA GLU A 378 98.87 47.73 140.48
C GLU A 378 100.24 48.25 140.97
N GLU A 379 100.92 49.07 140.17
CA GLU A 379 102.14 49.77 140.61
C GLU A 379 101.86 50.79 141.73
N PHE A 380 100.75 51.51 141.65
CA PHE A 380 100.34 52.47 142.68
C PHE A 380 99.96 51.78 144.01
N ARG A 381 99.39 50.57 143.96
CA ARG A 381 99.07 49.76 145.15
C ARG A 381 100.34 49.29 145.88
N ARG A 382 101.34 48.80 145.14
CA ARG A 382 102.63 48.39 145.71
C ARG A 382 103.39 49.54 146.35
N LEU A 383 103.31 50.74 145.79
CA LEU A 383 103.94 51.93 146.37
C LEU A 383 103.29 52.34 147.69
N LYS A 384 101.96 52.17 147.82
CA LYS A 384 101.19 52.54 149.00
C LYS A 384 101.43 51.59 150.18
N GLU A 385 101.58 50.29 149.92
CA GLU A 385 101.88 49.27 150.94
C GLU A 385 103.30 49.42 151.52
N LEU A 386 104.29 49.78 150.70
CA LEU A 386 105.65 50.08 151.16
C LEU A 386 105.71 51.30 152.10
N HIS A 387 104.88 52.32 151.87
CA HIS A 387 104.84 53.53 152.69
C HIS A 387 104.15 53.30 154.05
N GLN A 388 103.17 52.40 154.11
CA GLN A 388 102.48 52.02 155.34
C GLN A 388 103.41 51.26 156.32
N ILE A 389 104.27 50.39 155.79
CA ILE A 389 105.24 49.60 156.57
C ILE A 389 106.35 50.50 157.17
N GLU A 390 106.75 51.59 156.50
CA GLU A 390 107.71 52.56 157.06
C GLU A 390 107.13 53.43 158.18
N LEU A 391 105.82 53.72 158.12
CA LEU A 391 105.10 54.49 159.14
C LEU A 391 104.95 53.70 160.46
N GLU A 392 104.70 52.40 160.38
CA GLU A 392 104.59 51.53 161.55
C GLU A 392 105.93 51.36 162.28
N LYS A 393 107.06 51.25 161.56
CA LYS A 393 108.41 51.22 162.15
C LYS A 393 108.79 52.51 162.89
N LYS A 394 108.31 53.67 162.42
CA LYS A 394 108.53 54.97 163.09
C LYS A 394 107.67 55.15 164.35
N SER A 395 106.48 54.53 164.38
CA SER A 395 105.57 54.53 165.54
C SER A 395 106.07 53.65 166.69
N GLU A 396 106.67 52.50 166.41
CA GLU A 396 107.24 51.60 167.43
C GLU A 396 108.51 52.16 168.09
N ALA A 397 109.34 52.89 167.35
CA ALA A 397 110.53 53.55 167.90
C ALA A 397 110.18 54.70 168.88
N ALA A 398 109.09 55.44 168.63
CA ALA A 398 108.65 56.53 169.49
C ALA A 398 108.11 56.04 170.85
N LYS A 399 107.46 54.87 170.88
CA LYS A 399 106.92 54.28 172.13
C LYS A 399 108.01 53.78 173.08
N HIS A 400 109.15 53.30 172.55
CA HIS A 400 110.27 52.88 173.39
C HIS A 400 111.04 54.05 174.03
N ILE A 401 111.05 55.23 173.41
CA ILE A 401 111.72 56.43 173.95
C ILE A 401 110.89 57.09 175.06
N GLN A 402 109.56 57.05 174.98
CA GLN A 402 108.68 57.69 175.96
C GLN A 402 108.59 56.93 177.30
N ALA A 403 108.82 55.62 177.32
CA ALA A 403 108.75 54.80 178.53
C ALA A 403 110.00 54.87 179.42
N PHE A 404 111.15 55.31 178.89
CA PHE A 404 112.42 55.34 179.64
C PHE A 404 112.61 56.60 180.51
N LEU A 405 111.89 57.70 180.23
CA LEU A 405 112.24 59.04 180.77
C LEU A 405 111.43 59.55 181.96
N GLN A 406 110.50 58.78 182.54
CA GLN A 406 109.69 59.26 183.68
C GLN A 406 109.76 58.37 184.93
N GLN A 407 110.97 57.86 185.23
CA GLN A 407 111.27 57.14 186.47
C GLN A 407 112.11 57.92 187.50
N VAL A 408 112.22 59.25 187.46
CA VAL A 408 112.81 60.02 188.58
C VAL A 408 112.16 61.40 188.77
N LYS A 409 111.04 61.44 189.52
CA LYS A 409 110.76 62.34 190.68
C LYS A 409 109.27 62.31 191.06
N LYS A 410 108.96 61.62 192.16
CA LYS A 410 107.70 61.62 192.97
C LYS A 410 107.84 62.68 194.11
N PRO A 411 106.83 63.04 194.96
CA PRO A 411 105.62 62.26 195.34
C PRO A 411 104.28 63.00 195.71
N SER A 412 103.21 62.17 195.81
CA SER A 412 101.96 62.29 196.62
C SER A 412 100.85 63.28 196.15
N LYS A 413 99.52 63.04 196.20
CA LYS A 413 98.62 62.05 196.83
C LYS A 413 97.16 62.21 196.29
N LYS A 414 96.33 61.17 196.48
CA LYS A 414 94.83 61.07 196.55
C LYS A 414 94.02 60.51 195.34
N PRO A 415 92.84 59.87 195.61
CA PRO A 415 92.35 58.69 194.87
C PRO A 415 90.90 58.77 194.34
N LYS A 416 90.50 57.68 193.66
CA LYS A 416 89.14 57.11 193.40
C LYS A 416 88.37 57.46 192.11
N LYS A 417 88.08 56.35 191.39
CA LYS A 417 86.79 55.81 190.86
C LYS A 417 86.32 56.10 189.41
N ALA A 418 85.93 54.96 188.80
CA ALA A 418 84.87 54.68 187.79
C ALA A 418 85.21 54.97 186.31
N ALA A 419 84.83 54.18 185.28
CA ALA A 419 83.99 52.97 185.10
C ALA A 419 84.31 52.36 183.70
N LYS A 420 84.29 51.01 183.51
CA LYS A 420 83.29 50.20 182.73
C LYS A 420 82.82 50.83 181.40
N LYS A 421 82.86 50.14 180.25
CA LYS A 421 82.23 48.84 179.95
C LYS A 421 82.99 48.08 178.86
#